data_AF-A0A3N0BWZ2-F1
#
_entry.id   AF-A0A3N0BWZ2-F1
#
_cell.length_a   1.000
_cell.length_b   1.000
_cell.length_c   1.000
_cell.angle_alpha   90.00
_cell.angle_beta   90.00
_cell.angle_gamma   90.00
#
_symmetry.space_group_name_H-M   'P 1'
#
loop_
_entity.id
_entity.type
_entity.pdbx_description
1 polymer ?
#
loop_
_entity_poly.entity_id
_entity_poly.type
_entity_poly.pdbx_seq_one_letter_code
_entity_poly.pdbx_strand_id
1 'polypeptide(L)'
;MKTIKYYFLLVALLFQIVNVQAQGKNIMTQNQNIKQFIQIWGLVKYKSQKSIVGKFDADKVFLSLIESVKNADQKQLNQLVSTMIGPVDPAFTAKAHSYDHDTLSSYQHLLKNVDYNWIKDKKYTIAVRKQLTALSNQVNLSGNHQYIPAVWYESDLPNEAAYTDYTFNEERMNLLTLAKVWNAIEYLFPYKYI
;
A
#
# COMPACT_ATOMS: atom_id res chain seq x y z
N MET A 1 -5.91 56.99 17.56
CA MET A 1 -5.46 56.25 16.36
C MET A 1 -4.45 55.11 16.62
N LYS A 2 -3.92 54.89 17.84
CA LYS A 2 -2.95 53.79 18.10
C LYS A 2 -3.59 52.40 18.35
N THR A 3 -4.82 52.35 18.87
CA THR A 3 -5.53 51.09 19.22
C THR A 3 -5.94 50.25 18.01
N ILE A 4 -6.32 50.89 16.89
CA ILE A 4 -6.70 50.22 15.63
C ILE A 4 -5.56 49.37 15.06
N LYS A 5 -4.29 49.79 15.23
CA LYS A 5 -3.12 49.01 14.78
C LYS A 5 -2.96 47.67 15.52
N TYR A 6 -3.28 47.63 16.82
CA TYR A 6 -3.12 46.40 17.61
C TYR A 6 -4.21 45.38 17.31
N TYR A 7 -5.46 45.81 17.08
CA TYR A 7 -6.53 44.90 16.65
C TYR A 7 -6.26 44.27 15.27
N PHE A 8 -5.73 45.05 14.32
CA PHE A 8 -5.35 44.53 13.01
C PHE A 8 -4.23 43.49 13.10
N LEU A 9 -3.20 43.75 13.93
CA LEU A 9 -2.13 42.79 14.22
C LEU A 9 -2.66 41.50 14.87
N LEU A 10 -3.63 41.61 15.78
CA LEU A 10 -4.21 40.48 16.49
C LEU A 10 -5.08 39.62 15.55
N VAL A 11 -5.84 40.25 14.64
CA VAL A 11 -6.59 39.55 13.58
C VAL A 11 -5.65 38.87 12.57
N ALA A 12 -4.55 39.52 12.18
CA ALA A 12 -3.55 38.91 11.30
C ALA A 12 -2.88 37.68 11.95
N LEU A 13 -2.57 37.75 13.25
CA LEU A 13 -2.04 36.62 14.01
C LEU A 13 -3.04 35.45 14.09
N LEU A 14 -4.32 35.75 14.36
CA LEU A 14 -5.39 34.74 14.36
C LEU A 14 -5.53 34.06 12.98
N PHE A 15 -5.44 34.82 11.89
CA PHE A 15 -5.45 34.28 10.53
C PHE A 15 -4.25 33.36 10.26
N GLN A 16 -3.06 33.68 10.75
CA GLN A 16 -1.89 32.80 10.59
C GLN A 16 -2.04 31.49 11.36
N ILE A 17 -2.59 31.51 12.57
CA ILE A 17 -2.83 30.30 13.38
C ILE A 17 -3.80 29.35 12.68
N VAL A 18 -4.89 29.87 12.11
CA VAL A 18 -5.88 29.06 11.37
C VAL A 18 -5.26 28.40 10.14
N ASN A 19 -4.41 29.12 9.39
CA ASN A 19 -3.71 28.57 8.22
C ASN A 19 -2.73 27.45 8.58
N VAL A 20 -1.96 27.61 9.66
CA VAL A 20 -1.01 26.58 10.13
C VAL A 20 -1.76 25.31 10.56
N GLN A 21 -2.88 25.44 11.27
CA GLN A 21 -3.71 24.29 11.66
C GLN A 21 -4.32 23.57 10.44
N ALA A 22 -4.77 24.32 9.44
CA ALA A 22 -5.30 23.75 8.20
C ALA A 22 -4.23 22.98 7.41
N GLN A 23 -3.02 23.53 7.31
CA GLN A 23 -1.88 22.85 6.67
C GLN A 23 -1.47 21.57 7.43
N GLY A 24 -1.41 21.61 8.76
CA GLY A 24 -1.11 20.44 9.58
C GLY A 24 -2.13 19.30 9.41
N LYS A 25 -3.43 19.65 9.36
CA LYS A 25 -4.50 18.67 9.09
C LYS A 25 -4.37 18.06 7.70
N ASN A 26 -4.02 18.86 6.70
CA ASN A 26 -3.83 18.39 5.32
C ASN A 26 -2.68 17.37 5.23
N ILE A 27 -1.51 17.70 5.79
CA ILE A 27 -0.34 16.80 5.82
C ILE A 27 -0.67 15.48 6.52
N MET A 28 -1.40 15.51 7.64
CA MET A 28 -1.80 14.30 8.34
C MET A 28 -2.71 13.42 7.48
N THR A 29 -3.69 13.99 6.78
CA THR A 29 -4.56 13.25 5.86
C THR A 29 -3.77 12.69 4.68
N GLN A 30 -2.88 13.47 4.08
CA GLN A 30 -2.00 13.02 2.99
C GLN A 30 -1.17 11.82 3.41
N ASN A 31 -0.52 11.88 4.58
CA ASN A 31 0.28 10.78 5.10
C ASN A 31 -0.56 9.52 5.39
N GLN A 32 -1.78 9.69 5.89
CA GLN A 32 -2.72 8.58 6.10
C GLN A 32 -3.14 7.94 4.77
N ASN A 33 -3.39 8.73 3.73
CA ASN A 33 -3.72 8.24 2.40
C ASN A 33 -2.55 7.51 1.77
N ILE A 34 -1.34 8.07 1.83
CA ILE A 34 -0.09 7.46 1.35
C ILE A 34 0.10 6.11 2.04
N LYS A 35 0.00 6.05 3.38
CA LYS A 35 0.15 4.80 4.13
C LYS A 35 -0.86 3.73 3.68
N GLN A 36 -2.14 4.10 3.54
CA GLN A 36 -3.19 3.18 3.08
C GLN A 36 -2.91 2.68 1.67
N PHE A 37 -2.52 3.58 0.77
CA PHE A 37 -2.23 3.24 -0.61
C PHE A 37 -1.00 2.34 -0.74
N ILE A 38 0.09 2.64 -0.02
CA ILE A 38 1.29 1.80 0.00
C ILE A 38 0.95 0.38 0.43
N GLN A 39 0.15 0.22 1.50
CA GLN A 39 -0.27 -1.09 2.00
C GLN A 39 -1.12 -1.86 0.97
N ILE A 40 -2.10 -1.20 0.34
CA ILE A 40 -2.96 -1.83 -0.67
C ILE A 40 -2.17 -2.15 -1.95
N TRP A 41 -1.33 -1.22 -2.41
CA TRP A 41 -0.51 -1.40 -3.60
C TRP A 41 0.46 -2.58 -3.44
N GLY A 42 1.06 -2.74 -2.25
CA GLY A 42 1.92 -3.89 -1.95
C GLY A 42 1.18 -5.22 -2.08
N LEU A 43 -0.04 -5.28 -1.54
CA LEU A 43 -0.89 -6.46 -1.70
C LEU A 43 -1.17 -6.75 -3.18
N VAL A 44 -1.48 -5.72 -3.98
CA VAL A 44 -1.69 -5.88 -5.44
C VAL A 44 -0.41 -6.35 -6.14
N LYS A 45 0.74 -5.74 -5.86
CA LYS A 45 2.03 -6.07 -6.49
C LYS A 45 2.45 -7.51 -6.20
N TYR A 46 2.25 -8.01 -4.98
CA TYR A 46 2.79 -9.33 -4.60
C TYR A 46 1.75 -10.46 -4.52
N LYS A 47 0.44 -10.17 -4.56
CA LYS A 47 -0.60 -11.21 -4.55
C LYS A 47 -1.41 -11.33 -5.84
N SER A 48 -1.50 -10.28 -6.66
CA SER A 48 -2.35 -10.35 -7.85
C SER A 48 -1.74 -11.26 -8.92
N GLN A 49 -2.57 -12.11 -9.52
CA GLN A 49 -2.09 -13.05 -10.55
C GLN A 49 -1.38 -12.35 -11.72
N LYS A 50 -1.87 -11.18 -12.16
CA LYS A 50 -1.24 -10.41 -13.24
C LYS A 50 0.17 -9.97 -12.88
N SER A 51 0.41 -9.60 -11.63
CA SER A 51 1.72 -9.18 -11.15
C SER A 51 2.67 -10.35 -10.94
N ILE A 52 2.17 -11.44 -10.37
CA ILE A 52 2.94 -12.67 -10.14
C ILE A 52 3.52 -13.24 -11.44
N VAL A 53 2.80 -13.11 -12.56
CA VAL A 53 3.25 -13.59 -13.89
C VAL A 53 3.93 -12.51 -14.75
N GLY A 54 4.28 -11.36 -14.17
CA GLY A 54 5.01 -10.29 -14.86
C GLY A 54 4.20 -9.48 -15.88
N LYS A 55 2.87 -9.56 -15.85
CA LYS A 55 1.96 -8.85 -16.77
C LYS A 55 1.34 -7.58 -16.15
N PHE A 56 1.98 -7.04 -15.11
CA PHE A 56 1.53 -5.85 -14.40
C PHE A 56 2.72 -4.99 -13.99
N ASP A 57 2.83 -3.80 -14.58
CA ASP A 57 3.83 -2.80 -14.22
C ASP A 57 3.35 -2.05 -12.97
N ALA A 58 3.66 -2.61 -11.80
CA ALA A 58 3.23 -2.08 -10.52
C ALA A 58 3.80 -0.69 -10.23
N ASP A 59 5.04 -0.44 -10.64
CA ASP A 59 5.75 0.82 -10.37
C ASP A 59 5.10 1.96 -11.19
N LYS A 60 4.78 1.71 -12.47
CA LYS A 60 4.02 2.68 -13.29
C LYS A 60 2.65 3.01 -12.72
N VAL A 61 1.92 2.02 -12.20
CA VAL A 61 0.61 2.23 -11.57
C VAL A 61 0.75 3.03 -10.27
N PHE A 62 1.79 2.78 -9.48
CA PHE A 62 2.06 3.57 -8.28
C PHE A 62 2.28 5.04 -8.63
N LEU A 63 3.19 5.30 -9.57
CA LEU A 63 3.61 6.65 -9.95
C LEU A 63 2.48 7.46 -10.60
N SER A 64 1.56 6.79 -11.31
CA SER A 64 0.40 7.46 -11.90
C SER A 64 -0.69 7.84 -10.89
N LEU A 65 -0.78 7.15 -9.75
CA LEU A 65 -1.85 7.33 -8.77
C LEU A 65 -1.44 8.14 -7.53
N ILE A 66 -0.16 8.13 -7.15
CA ILE A 66 0.28 8.62 -5.83
C ILE A 66 -0.12 10.08 -5.54
N GLU A 67 -0.09 10.98 -6.52
CA GLU A 67 -0.49 12.38 -6.34
C GLU A 67 -2.01 12.55 -6.15
N SER A 68 -2.81 11.78 -6.90
CA SER A 68 -4.25 11.78 -6.74
C SER A 68 -4.66 11.18 -5.40
N VAL A 69 -4.00 10.10 -5.00
CA VAL A 69 -4.18 9.44 -3.69
C VAL A 69 -3.86 10.38 -2.55
N LYS A 70 -2.73 11.09 -2.61
CA LYS A 70 -2.27 12.00 -1.56
C LYS A 70 -3.38 13.00 -1.20
N ASN A 71 -4.01 13.58 -2.22
CA ASN A 71 -5.00 14.65 -2.07
C ASN A 71 -6.45 14.16 -2.05
N ALA A 72 -6.69 12.85 -2.11
CA ALA A 72 -8.03 12.28 -2.15
C ALA A 72 -8.75 12.39 -0.81
N ASP A 73 -10.06 12.65 -0.83
CA ASP A 73 -10.91 12.28 0.30
C ASP A 73 -11.06 10.75 0.41
N GLN A 74 -11.66 10.24 1.48
CA GLN A 74 -11.80 8.80 1.69
C GLN A 74 -12.63 8.11 0.59
N LYS A 75 -13.61 8.80 -0.02
CA LYS A 75 -14.45 8.23 -1.09
C LYS A 75 -13.63 8.11 -2.37
N GLN A 76 -12.91 9.16 -2.73
CA GLN A 76 -11.99 9.18 -3.88
C GLN A 76 -10.88 8.13 -3.71
N LEU A 77 -10.29 8.02 -2.52
CA LEU A 77 -9.29 6.99 -2.21
C LEU A 77 -9.85 5.59 -2.46
N ASN A 78 -11.06 5.30 -1.93
CA ASN A 78 -11.74 4.03 -2.17
C ASN A 78 -11.99 3.75 -3.65
N GLN A 79 -12.34 4.76 -4.44
CA GLN A 79 -12.51 4.62 -5.90
C GLN A 79 -11.19 4.30 -6.59
N LEU A 80 -10.14 5.09 -6.33
CA LEU A 80 -8.81 4.90 -6.91
C LEU A 80 -8.27 3.50 -6.61
N VAL A 81 -8.33 3.04 -5.36
CA VAL A 81 -7.84 1.71 -4.99
C VAL A 81 -8.73 0.60 -5.52
N SER A 82 -10.05 0.77 -5.59
CA SER A 82 -10.95 -0.23 -6.17
C SER A 82 -10.66 -0.44 -7.66
N THR A 83 -10.40 0.65 -8.40
CA THR A 83 -9.99 0.60 -9.81
C THR A 83 -8.61 -0.05 -9.97
N MET A 84 -7.65 0.29 -9.12
CA MET A 84 -6.32 -0.33 -9.14
C MET A 84 -6.36 -1.83 -8.88
N ILE A 85 -7.14 -2.28 -7.88
CA ILE A 85 -7.29 -3.72 -7.58
C ILE A 85 -8.00 -4.42 -8.74
N GLY A 86 -9.03 -3.79 -9.29
CA GLY A 86 -9.83 -4.35 -10.38
C GLY A 86 -10.58 -5.63 -9.97
N PRO A 87 -11.08 -6.41 -10.94
CA PRO A 87 -11.70 -7.70 -10.66
C PRO A 87 -10.65 -8.71 -10.20
N VAL A 88 -10.98 -9.45 -9.13
CA VAL A 88 -10.19 -10.56 -8.62
C VAL A 88 -10.80 -11.86 -9.11
N ASP A 89 -10.01 -12.70 -9.78
CA ASP A 89 -10.49 -13.99 -10.32
C ASP A 89 -10.78 -14.97 -9.16
N PRO A 90 -12.05 -15.40 -8.99
CA PRO A 90 -12.45 -16.31 -7.92
C PRO A 90 -11.77 -17.68 -7.95
N ALA A 91 -11.27 -18.13 -9.11
CA ALA A 91 -10.64 -19.44 -9.26
C ALA A 91 -9.36 -19.57 -8.40
N PHE A 92 -8.63 -18.47 -8.20
CA PHE A 92 -7.45 -18.44 -7.33
C PHE A 92 -7.82 -18.37 -5.85
N THR A 93 -8.94 -17.75 -5.50
CA THR A 93 -9.42 -17.64 -4.11
C THR A 93 -9.95 -18.97 -3.59
N ALA A 94 -10.72 -19.73 -4.40
CA ALA A 94 -11.31 -21.00 -3.97
C ALA A 94 -10.24 -22.03 -3.55
N LYS A 95 -9.12 -22.07 -4.28
CA LYS A 95 -8.01 -23.00 -4.01
C LYS A 95 -7.21 -22.68 -2.75
N ALA A 96 -7.34 -21.47 -2.21
CA ALA A 96 -6.73 -21.11 -0.93
C ALA A 96 -7.43 -21.77 0.27
N HIS A 97 -8.71 -22.10 0.13
CA HIS A 97 -9.51 -22.64 1.23
C HIS A 97 -9.41 -24.17 1.32
N SER A 98 -8.60 -24.81 0.46
CA SER A 98 -8.39 -26.27 0.45
C SER A 98 -7.11 -26.72 1.16
N TYR A 99 -6.39 -25.82 1.84
CA TYR A 99 -5.25 -26.22 2.67
C TYR A 99 -5.72 -26.77 4.02
N ASP A 100 -5.12 -27.89 4.43
CA ASP A 100 -5.37 -28.48 5.75
C ASP A 100 -4.70 -27.62 6.84
N HIS A 101 -5.54 -26.86 7.55
CA HIS A 101 -5.10 -25.98 8.64
C HIS A 101 -4.43 -26.73 9.80
N ASP A 102 -4.71 -28.03 9.98
CA ASP A 102 -4.15 -28.83 11.09
C ASP A 102 -2.66 -29.14 10.89
N THR A 103 -2.20 -29.20 9.63
CA THR A 103 -0.78 -29.37 9.26
C THR A 103 0.10 -28.15 9.54
N LEU A 104 -0.50 -26.98 9.83
CA LEU A 104 0.19 -25.72 10.06
C LEU A 104 0.52 -25.44 11.55
N SER A 105 0.08 -26.31 12.45
CA SER A 105 0.25 -26.14 13.91
C SER A 105 1.73 -26.01 14.35
N SER A 106 2.66 -26.69 13.66
CA SER A 106 4.11 -26.56 13.89
C SER A 106 4.74 -25.30 13.27
N TYR A 107 4.02 -24.58 12.40
CA TYR A 107 4.49 -23.42 11.64
C TYR A 107 3.74 -22.12 11.98
N GLN A 108 3.04 -22.06 13.11
CA GLN A 108 2.23 -20.90 13.49
C GLN A 108 3.00 -19.57 13.49
N HIS A 109 4.31 -19.59 13.76
CA HIS A 109 5.15 -18.39 13.72
C HIS A 109 5.30 -17.81 12.29
N LEU A 110 5.29 -18.65 11.25
CA LEU A 110 5.31 -18.22 9.84
C LEU A 110 3.98 -17.57 9.43
N LEU A 111 2.88 -17.95 10.10
CA LEU A 111 1.56 -17.38 9.84
C LEU A 111 1.38 -15.96 10.41
N LYS A 112 2.31 -15.48 11.25
CA LYS A 112 2.28 -14.09 11.76
C LYS A 112 2.36 -13.04 10.65
N ASN A 113 2.97 -13.37 9.51
CA ASN A 113 3.02 -12.50 8.33
C ASN A 113 1.69 -12.45 7.55
N VAL A 114 0.76 -13.34 7.87
CA VAL A 114 -0.56 -13.44 7.22
C VAL A 114 -1.62 -12.71 8.06
N ASP A 115 -1.30 -11.49 8.53
CA ASP A 115 -2.25 -10.62 9.24
C ASP A 115 -2.86 -9.57 8.30
N TYR A 116 -4.06 -9.86 7.82
CA TYR A 116 -4.86 -8.96 6.99
C TYR A 116 -6.00 -8.27 7.74
N ASN A 117 -5.94 -8.18 9.08
CA ASN A 117 -7.01 -7.56 9.87
C ASN A 117 -7.25 -6.09 9.49
N TRP A 118 -6.24 -5.40 8.97
CA TRP A 118 -6.37 -4.03 8.46
C TRP A 118 -7.42 -3.88 7.36
N ILE A 119 -7.72 -4.95 6.60
CA ILE A 119 -8.78 -4.93 5.57
C ILE A 119 -10.15 -4.68 6.20
N LYS A 120 -10.37 -5.04 7.46
CA LYS A 120 -11.68 -4.92 8.13
C LYS A 120 -12.04 -3.47 8.48
N ASP A 121 -11.08 -2.54 8.39
CA ASP A 121 -11.26 -1.13 8.72
C ASP A 121 -12.49 -0.52 8.01
N LYS A 122 -13.31 0.19 8.78
CA LYS A 122 -14.58 0.78 8.32
C LYS A 122 -14.39 1.93 7.33
N LYS A 123 -13.19 2.49 7.22
CA LYS A 123 -12.85 3.49 6.19
C LYS A 123 -12.93 2.94 4.76
N TYR A 124 -12.78 1.62 4.61
CA TYR A 124 -12.94 0.96 3.33
C TYR A 124 -14.40 0.61 3.06
N THR A 125 -14.84 0.89 1.85
CA THR A 125 -16.17 0.47 1.37
C THR A 125 -16.31 -1.05 1.40
N ILE A 126 -17.55 -1.53 1.46
CA ILE A 126 -17.81 -2.99 1.41
C ILE A 126 -17.20 -3.62 0.16
N ALA A 127 -17.25 -2.92 -0.98
CA ALA A 127 -16.67 -3.38 -2.24
C ALA A 127 -15.14 -3.53 -2.15
N VAL A 128 -14.44 -2.49 -1.67
CA VAL A 128 -12.98 -2.54 -1.50
C VAL A 128 -12.58 -3.64 -0.52
N ARG A 129 -13.28 -3.78 0.61
CA ARG A 129 -13.01 -4.87 1.57
C ARG A 129 -13.15 -6.25 0.94
N LYS A 130 -14.20 -6.46 0.14
CA LYS A 130 -14.38 -7.73 -0.60
C LYS A 130 -13.25 -7.99 -1.59
N GLN A 131 -12.83 -6.98 -2.36
CA GLN A 131 -11.71 -7.09 -3.31
C GLN A 131 -10.40 -7.42 -2.58
N LEU A 132 -10.10 -6.71 -1.50
CA LEU A 132 -8.89 -6.92 -0.70
C LEU A 132 -8.88 -8.30 -0.04
N THR A 133 -9.99 -8.75 0.55
CA THR A 133 -10.11 -10.09 1.12
C THR A 133 -9.94 -11.18 0.06
N ALA A 134 -10.52 -10.99 -1.13
CA ALA A 134 -10.35 -11.94 -2.23
C ALA A 134 -8.88 -12.01 -2.69
N LEU A 135 -8.22 -10.86 -2.77
CA LEU A 135 -6.81 -10.71 -3.15
C LEU A 135 -5.86 -11.31 -2.09
N SER A 136 -6.11 -11.06 -0.79
CA SER A 136 -5.29 -11.63 0.29
C SER A 136 -5.34 -13.15 0.32
N ASN A 137 -6.47 -13.70 -0.12
CA ASN A 137 -6.71 -15.14 -0.22
C ASN A 137 -6.31 -15.71 -1.59
N GLN A 138 -5.63 -14.96 -2.47
CA GLN A 138 -5.09 -15.53 -3.71
C GLN A 138 -3.84 -16.37 -3.42
N VAL A 139 -3.71 -17.45 -4.17
CA VAL A 139 -2.60 -18.40 -4.08
C VAL A 139 -1.94 -18.56 -5.44
N ASN A 140 -0.61 -18.48 -5.44
CA ASN A 140 0.18 -18.82 -6.61
C ASN A 140 0.40 -20.33 -6.69
N LEU A 141 -0.23 -20.97 -7.68
CA LEU A 141 -0.12 -22.42 -7.88
C LEU A 141 0.99 -22.81 -8.86
N SER A 142 1.54 -21.83 -9.58
CA SER A 142 2.53 -22.10 -10.62
C SER A 142 3.92 -22.37 -10.06
N GLY A 143 4.17 -22.05 -8.79
CA GLY A 143 5.50 -22.08 -8.16
C GLY A 143 6.44 -20.96 -8.62
N ASN A 144 6.13 -20.29 -9.74
CA ASN A 144 6.93 -19.18 -10.28
C ASN A 144 6.35 -17.84 -9.84
N HIS A 145 7.19 -16.91 -9.41
CA HIS A 145 6.75 -15.60 -8.98
C HIS A 145 7.72 -14.52 -9.45
N GLN A 146 7.20 -13.49 -10.12
CA GLN A 146 7.95 -12.39 -10.74
C GLN A 146 9.03 -11.77 -9.82
N TYR A 147 8.76 -11.70 -8.52
CA TYR A 147 9.59 -11.02 -7.53
C TYR A 147 10.19 -11.92 -6.44
N ILE A 148 10.07 -13.25 -6.53
CA ILE A 148 10.70 -14.17 -5.56
C ILE A 148 11.85 -14.88 -6.27
N PRO A 149 13.08 -14.83 -5.73
CA PRO A 149 14.21 -15.52 -6.34
C PRO A 149 13.99 -17.03 -6.34
N ALA A 150 14.48 -17.71 -7.39
CA ALA A 150 14.41 -19.17 -7.47
C ALA A 150 15.29 -19.84 -6.39
N VAL A 151 16.31 -19.13 -5.91
CA VAL A 151 17.25 -19.57 -4.90
C VAL A 151 17.01 -18.77 -3.61
N TRP A 152 16.71 -19.48 -2.52
CA TRP A 152 16.18 -18.90 -1.28
C TRP A 152 17.18 -18.06 -0.46
N TYR A 153 18.47 -18.08 -0.80
CA TYR A 153 19.51 -17.27 -0.12
C TYR A 153 19.95 -16.04 -0.92
N GLU A 154 19.34 -15.78 -2.08
CA GLU A 154 19.57 -14.54 -2.83
C GLU A 154 18.76 -13.39 -2.18
N SER A 155 19.43 -12.28 -1.89
CA SER A 155 18.78 -11.08 -1.33
C SER A 155 18.11 -10.22 -2.40
N ASP A 156 18.49 -10.41 -3.66
CA ASP A 156 18.05 -9.56 -4.76
C ASP A 156 16.67 -9.99 -5.23
N LEU A 157 15.73 -9.06 -5.20
CA LEU A 157 14.39 -9.29 -5.73
C LEU A 157 14.47 -9.28 -7.26
N PRO A 158 14.11 -10.39 -7.95
CA PRO A 158 14.18 -10.42 -9.40
C PRO A 158 13.19 -9.44 -10.03
N ASN A 159 13.54 -8.96 -11.23
CA ASN A 159 12.70 -8.10 -12.06
C ASN A 159 12.28 -6.77 -11.40
N GLU A 160 12.99 -6.32 -10.36
CA GLU A 160 12.87 -4.96 -9.86
C GLU A 160 13.71 -4.00 -10.71
N ALA A 161 13.11 -2.88 -11.12
CA ALA A 161 13.83 -1.85 -11.85
C ALA A 161 14.91 -1.20 -10.96
N ALA A 162 16.13 -1.10 -11.50
CA ALA A 162 17.30 -0.59 -10.77
C ALA A 162 17.31 0.94 -10.60
N TYR A 163 16.57 1.69 -11.43
CA TYR A 163 16.50 3.16 -11.40
C TYR A 163 17.86 3.84 -11.17
N THR A 164 18.85 3.56 -12.03
CA THR A 164 20.26 3.96 -11.84
C THR A 164 20.49 5.46 -11.70
N ASP A 165 19.61 6.28 -12.28
CA ASP A 165 19.71 7.75 -12.26
C ASP A 165 18.92 8.39 -11.11
N TYR A 166 18.38 7.60 -10.18
CA TYR A 166 17.60 8.11 -9.06
C TYR A 166 18.47 8.81 -8.01
N THR A 167 18.16 10.07 -7.71
CA THR A 167 18.95 10.92 -6.79
C THR A 167 18.16 11.42 -5.57
N PHE A 168 17.12 10.70 -5.14
CA PHE A 168 16.26 11.04 -3.97
C PHE A 168 15.60 12.43 -4.00
N ASN A 169 15.55 13.08 -5.17
CA ASN A 169 15.02 14.44 -5.37
C ASN A 169 13.52 14.47 -5.74
N GLU A 170 12.95 13.33 -6.11
CA GLU A 170 11.56 13.20 -6.54
C GLU A 170 10.70 12.48 -5.49
N GLU A 171 9.79 13.21 -4.83
CA GLU A 171 8.93 12.67 -3.77
C GLU A 171 8.21 11.37 -4.18
N ARG A 172 7.67 11.31 -5.40
CA ARG A 172 6.95 10.12 -5.91
C ARG A 172 7.85 8.89 -6.00
N MET A 173 9.10 9.08 -6.41
CA MET A 173 10.10 8.00 -6.46
C MET A 173 10.57 7.61 -5.06
N ASN A 174 10.70 8.57 -4.14
CA ASN A 174 11.00 8.31 -2.72
C ASN A 174 9.89 7.45 -2.08
N LEU A 175 8.62 7.79 -2.35
CA LEU A 175 7.46 7.04 -1.87
C LEU A 175 7.36 5.67 -2.53
N LEU A 176 7.67 5.54 -3.83
CA LEU A 176 7.75 4.24 -4.49
C LEU A 176 8.82 3.36 -3.85
N THR A 177 10.00 3.91 -3.56
CA THR A 177 11.10 3.19 -2.90
C THR A 177 10.67 2.69 -1.52
N LEU A 178 10.05 3.56 -0.71
CA LEU A 178 9.48 3.18 0.59
C LEU A 178 8.45 2.05 0.43
N ALA A 179 7.56 2.17 -0.56
CA ALA A 179 6.53 1.18 -0.82
C ALA A 179 7.12 -0.18 -1.19
N LYS A 180 8.13 -0.21 -2.05
CA LYS A 180 8.82 -1.42 -2.49
C LYS A 180 9.49 -2.13 -1.31
N VAL A 181 10.29 -1.40 -0.54
CA VAL A 181 11.04 -1.96 0.60
C VAL A 181 10.08 -2.48 1.68
N TRP A 182 9.10 -1.67 2.11
CA TRP A 182 8.17 -2.08 3.14
C TRP A 182 7.38 -3.32 2.72
N ASN A 183 6.79 -3.31 1.52
CA ASN A 183 5.92 -4.41 1.11
C ASN A 183 6.68 -5.67 0.69
N ALA A 184 7.94 -5.56 0.24
CA ALA A 184 8.78 -6.74 0.07
C ALA A 184 8.92 -7.48 1.41
N ILE A 185 9.24 -6.75 2.49
CA ILE A 185 9.32 -7.29 3.86
C ILE A 185 7.97 -7.90 4.30
N GLU A 186 6.85 -7.22 4.07
CA GLU A 186 5.54 -7.73 4.49
C GLU A 186 5.09 -8.99 3.74
N TYR A 187 5.38 -9.11 2.44
CA TYR A 187 4.74 -10.11 1.58
C TYR A 187 5.65 -11.18 1.02
N LEU A 188 6.96 -10.94 0.93
CA LEU A 188 7.92 -11.89 0.33
C LEU A 188 8.79 -12.59 1.37
N PHE A 189 8.92 -12.05 2.58
CA PHE A 189 9.85 -12.56 3.60
C PHE A 189 9.11 -13.19 4.79
N PRO A 190 8.81 -14.50 4.76
CA PRO A 190 8.02 -15.19 5.78
C PRO A 190 8.72 -15.34 7.15
N TYR A 191 9.97 -14.89 7.27
CA TYR A 191 10.78 -14.98 8.49
C TYR A 191 10.93 -13.64 9.25
N LYS A 192 10.15 -12.61 8.91
CA LYS A 192 10.14 -11.31 9.62
C LYS A 192 10.02 -11.41 11.16
N TYR A 193 9.39 -12.47 11.67
CA TYR A 193 9.10 -12.67 13.10
C TYR A 193 9.78 -13.91 13.71
N ILE A 194 10.82 -14.42 13.05
CA ILE A 194 11.72 -15.48 13.55
C ILE A 194 12.98 -14.81 14.07
#